data_AF-A0A6A3SZ81-F1
#
_entry.id   AF-A0A6A3SZ81-F1
#
_cell.length_a   1.000
_cell.length_b   1.000
_cell.length_c   1.000
_cell.angle_alpha   90.00
_cell.angle_beta   90.00
_cell.angle_gamma   90.00
#
_symmetry.space_group_name_H-M   'P 1'
#
loop_
_entity.id
_entity.type
_entity.pdbx_description
1 polymer ?
#
loop_
_entity_poly.entity_id
_entity_poly.type
_entity_poly.pdbx_seq_one_letter_code
_entity_poly.pdbx_strand_id
1 'polypeptide(L)'
;MAWHGMPWHGMAWQWLRPALSTNLATNPAVLTNTAGLVASLATGNTPGIATNAAGLTAAVTPVLVSAFTPAPASEAALAAAPAS
;
A
#
# COMPACT_ATOMS: atom_id res chain seq x y z
N MET A 1 21.20 21.82 -0.90
CA MET A 1 20.14 22.30 -1.83
C MET A 1 18.90 21.48 -1.56
N ALA A 2 17.81 22.14 -1.16
CA ALA A 2 16.62 21.52 -0.61
C ALA A 2 15.82 20.80 -1.70
N TRP A 3 15.62 19.49 -1.54
CA TRP A 3 14.85 18.61 -2.44
C TRP A 3 13.32 18.67 -2.22
N HIS A 4 12.80 19.74 -1.61
CA HIS A 4 11.48 19.75 -0.96
C HIS A 4 10.33 20.41 -1.74
N GLY A 5 10.40 20.56 -3.07
CA GLY A 5 9.42 21.42 -3.77
C GLY A 5 9.04 21.09 -5.20
N MET A 6 9.21 19.86 -5.69
CA MET A 6 8.94 19.55 -7.10
C MET A 6 7.71 18.65 -7.34
N PRO A 7 6.88 18.97 -8.37
CA PRO A 7 5.61 18.29 -8.71
C PRO A 7 5.72 16.79 -9.04
N TRP A 8 6.94 16.25 -9.07
CA TRP A 8 7.26 14.85 -9.24
C TRP A 8 6.61 13.92 -8.22
N HIS A 9 6.49 14.33 -6.96
CA HIS A 9 5.78 13.51 -5.96
C HIS A 9 4.32 13.35 -6.36
N GLY A 10 3.65 14.45 -6.71
CA GLY A 10 2.28 14.43 -7.21
C GLY A 10 2.14 13.49 -8.39
N MET A 11 3.02 13.57 -9.39
CA MET A 11 3.04 12.68 -10.56
C MET A 11 3.25 11.21 -10.19
N ALA A 12 4.22 10.87 -9.34
CA ALA A 12 4.48 9.50 -8.90
C ALA A 12 3.25 8.87 -8.21
N TRP A 13 2.53 9.65 -7.40
CA TRP A 13 1.28 9.20 -6.79
C TRP A 13 0.19 8.88 -7.82
N GLN A 14 0.05 9.66 -8.89
CA GLN A 14 -0.98 9.41 -9.92
C GLN A 14 -0.74 8.07 -10.63
N TRP A 15 0.53 7.68 -10.81
CA TRP A 15 0.92 6.42 -11.44
C TRP A 15 0.84 5.21 -10.51
N LEU A 16 1.11 5.38 -9.21
CA LEU A 16 0.99 4.31 -8.21
C LEU A 16 -0.46 3.97 -7.85
N ARG A 17 -1.35 4.97 -7.90
CA ARG A 17 -2.76 4.82 -7.47
C ARG A 17 -3.51 3.66 -8.13
N PRO A 18 -3.47 3.45 -9.45
CA PRO A 18 -4.19 2.35 -10.10
C PRO A 18 -3.65 0.97 -9.70
N ALA A 19 -2.33 0.85 -9.57
CA ALA A 19 -1.69 -0.40 -9.15
C ALA A 19 -2.01 -0.71 -7.67
N LEU A 20 -1.98 0.31 -6.82
CA LEU A 20 -2.32 0.18 -5.41
C LEU A 20 -3.79 -0.20 -5.23
N SER A 21 -4.70 0.49 -5.92
CA SER A 21 -6.14 0.20 -5.84
C SER A 21 -6.46 -1.20 -6.32
N THR A 22 -5.81 -1.66 -7.40
CA THR A 22 -6.00 -3.03 -7.91
C THR A 22 -5.50 -4.06 -6.91
N ASN A 23 -4.30 -3.88 -6.35
CA ASN A 23 -3.76 -4.79 -5.33
C ASN A 23 -4.64 -4.86 -4.08
N LEU A 24 -5.15 -3.72 -3.60
CA LEU A 24 -6.07 -3.69 -2.46
C LEU A 24 -7.40 -4.37 -2.77
N ALA A 25 -7.99 -4.10 -3.94
CA ALA A 25 -9.30 -4.62 -4.33
C ALA A 25 -9.29 -6.13 -4.57
N THR A 26 -8.16 -6.71 -4.99
CA THR A 26 -8.04 -8.16 -5.23
C THR A 26 -7.38 -8.91 -4.07
N ASN A 27 -6.90 -8.20 -3.04
CA ASN A 27 -6.25 -8.84 -1.89
C ASN A 27 -7.29 -9.65 -1.09
N PRO A 28 -7.13 -10.99 -0.99
CA PRO A 28 -8.12 -11.84 -0.34
C PRO A 28 -8.27 -11.55 1.16
N ALA A 29 -7.22 -11.08 1.83
CA ALA A 29 -7.29 -10.70 3.24
C ALA A 29 -8.07 -9.39 3.42
N VAL A 30 -7.92 -8.42 2.52
CA VAL A 30 -8.73 -7.19 2.53
C VAL A 30 -10.21 -7.53 2.32
N LEU A 31 -10.50 -8.37 1.33
CA LEU A 31 -11.87 -8.80 1.03
C LEU A 31 -12.50 -9.57 2.20
N THR A 32 -11.78 -10.51 2.79
CA THR A 32 -12.27 -11.33 3.91
C THR A 32 -12.56 -10.48 5.14
N ASN A 33 -11.64 -9.59 5.54
CA ASN A 33 -11.83 -8.72 6.70
C ASN A 33 -12.98 -7.72 6.44
N THR A 34 -13.12 -7.21 5.22
CA THR A 34 -14.24 -6.32 4.87
C THR A 34 -15.59 -7.03 4.95
N ALA A 35 -15.68 -8.27 4.44
CA ALA A 35 -16.89 -9.09 4.57
C ALA A 35 -17.20 -9.39 6.03
N GLY A 36 -16.19 -9.72 6.83
CA GLY A 36 -16.32 -9.94 8.27
C GLY A 36 -16.79 -8.70 9.03
N LEU A 37 -16.33 -7.51 8.65
CA LEU A 37 -16.81 -6.24 9.19
C LEU A 37 -18.30 -6.03 8.90
N VAL A 38 -18.73 -6.22 7.66
CA VAL A 38 -20.15 -6.08 7.27
C VAL A 38 -21.03 -7.05 8.06
N ALA A 39 -20.61 -8.31 8.18
CA ALA A 39 -21.33 -9.32 8.95
C ALA A 39 -21.38 -8.99 10.46
N SER A 40 -20.28 -8.48 11.02
CA SER A 40 -20.22 -8.10 12.43
C SER A 40 -21.05 -6.85 12.74
N LEU A 41 -21.09 -5.88 11.82
CA LEU A 41 -21.94 -4.69 11.92
C LEU A 41 -23.42 -5.06 11.84
N ALA A 42 -23.80 -5.95 10.92
CA ALA A 42 -25.17 -6.40 10.76
C ALA A 42 -25.74 -7.11 12.00
N THR A 43 -24.86 -7.68 12.83
CA THR A 43 -25.23 -8.44 14.04
C THR A 43 -24.90 -7.72 15.35
N GLY A 44 -24.30 -6.52 15.29
CA GLY A 44 -23.85 -5.80 16.48
C GLY A 44 -22.71 -6.49 17.24
N ASN A 45 -21.93 -7.36 16.57
CA ASN A 45 -20.82 -8.08 17.18
C ASN A 45 -19.57 -7.18 17.32
N THR A 46 -19.51 -6.40 18.40
CA THR A 46 -18.39 -5.48 18.67
C THR A 46 -17.00 -6.17 18.67
N PRO A 47 -16.80 -7.35 19.28
CA PRO A 47 -15.54 -8.09 19.18
C PRO A 47 -15.17 -8.46 17.73
N GLY A 48 -16.16 -8.86 16.93
CA GLY A 48 -16.00 -9.15 15.51
C GLY A 48 -15.60 -7.90 14.72
N ILE A 49 -16.21 -6.75 15.01
CA ILE A 49 -15.84 -5.47 14.40
C ILE A 49 -14.37 -5.14 14.67
N ALA A 50 -13.94 -5.22 15.94
CA ALA A 50 -12.56 -4.92 16.34
C ALA A 50 -11.56 -5.87 15.67
N THR A 51 -11.84 -7.17 15.67
CA THR A 51 -10.97 -8.18 15.05
C THR A 51 -10.81 -7.94 13.55
N ASN A 52 -11.90 -7.74 12.83
CA ASN A 52 -11.84 -7.55 11.38
C ASN A 52 -11.23 -6.18 11.00
N ALA A 53 -11.43 -5.13 11.80
CA ALA A 53 -10.76 -3.83 11.59
C ALA A 53 -9.24 -3.92 11.80
N ALA A 54 -8.79 -4.64 12.83
CA ALA A 54 -7.38 -4.92 13.05
C ALA A 54 -6.79 -5.76 11.92
N GLY A 55 -7.51 -6.80 11.49
CA GLY A 55 -7.12 -7.63 10.35
C GLY A 55 -7.01 -6.85 9.04
N LEU A 56 -7.93 -5.92 8.78
CA LEU A 56 -7.88 -5.02 7.63
C LEU A 56 -6.62 -4.13 7.68
N THR A 57 -6.32 -3.56 8.84
CA THR A 57 -5.13 -2.72 9.04
C THR A 57 -3.84 -3.52 8.77
N ALA A 58 -3.76 -4.75 9.29
CA ALA A 58 -2.65 -5.66 9.05
C ALA A 58 -2.52 -6.07 7.57
N ALA A 59 -3.64 -6.23 6.86
CA ALA A 59 -3.63 -6.60 5.44
C ALA A 59 -3.22 -5.43 4.52
N VAL A 60 -3.57 -4.20 4.86
CA VAL A 60 -3.26 -3.00 4.05
C VAL A 60 -1.83 -2.51 4.26
N THR A 61 -1.31 -2.62 5.48
CA THR A 61 0.04 -2.17 5.84
C THR A 61 1.15 -2.64 4.88
N PRO A 62 1.30 -3.94 4.56
CA PRO A 62 2.34 -4.39 3.65
C PRO A 62 2.18 -3.85 2.23
N VAL A 63 0.95 -3.66 1.74
CA VAL A 63 0.68 -3.09 0.41
C VAL A 63 1.16 -1.64 0.35
N LEU A 64 0.92 -0.87 1.42
CA LEU A 64 1.42 0.50 1.54
C LEU A 64 2.95 0.51 1.64
N VAL A 65 3.55 -0.32 2.49
CA VAL A 65 5.02 -0.38 2.65
C VAL A 65 5.70 -0.72 1.33
N SER A 66 5.21 -1.72 0.60
CA SER A 66 5.74 -2.10 -0.72
C SER A 66 5.62 -0.98 -1.76
N ALA A 67 4.62 -0.12 -1.66
CA ALA A 67 4.46 1.04 -2.55
C ALA A 67 5.45 2.17 -2.26
N PHE A 68 6.04 2.20 -1.05
CA PHE A 68 7.00 3.24 -0.63
C PHE A 68 8.43 2.77 -0.51
N THR A 69 8.70 1.46 -0.58
CA THR A 69 10.07 0.95 -0.68
C THR A 69 10.63 1.28 -2.06
N PRO A 70 11.70 2.09 -2.17
CA PRO A 70 12.40 2.29 -3.43
C PRO A 70 12.88 0.93 -3.94
N ALA A 71 12.68 0.64 -5.23
CA ALA A 71 13.33 -0.50 -5.85
C ALA A 71 14.85 -0.36 -5.63
N PRO A 72 15.56 -1.42 -5.22
CA PRO A 72 17.01 -1.36 -5.13
C PRO A 72 17.53 -0.94 -6.50
N ALA A 73 18.42 0.06 -6.53
CA ALA A 73 19.10 0.45 -7.75
C ALA A 73 19.74 -0.80 -8.34
N SER A 74 19.24 -1.27 -9.48
CA SER A 74 19.78 -2.45 -10.14
C SER A 74 21.27 -2.21 -10.36
N GLU A 75 22.14 -3.21 -10.14
CA GLU A 75 23.60 -3.06 -10.29
C GLU A 75 24.00 -2.49 -11.66
N ALA A 76 23.16 -2.67 -12.68
CA ALA A 76 23.28 -2.04 -14.00
C ALA A 76 23.30 -0.49 -13.97
N ALA A 77 22.63 0.14 -13.00
CA ALA A 77 22.62 1.59 -12.82
C ALA A 77 23.89 2.11 -12.12
N LEU A 78 24.55 1.30 -11.28
CA LEU A 78 25.86 1.65 -10.70
C LEU A 78 26.99 1.48 -11.72
N ALA A 79 26.90 0.51 -12.63
CA ALA A 79 27.90 0.30 -13.68
C ALA A 79 27.88 1.39 -14.78
N ALA A 80 26.80 2.15 -14.90
CA ALA A 80 26.65 3.25 -15.86
C ALA A 80 27.06 4.63 -15.31
N ALA A 81 27.49 4.71 -14.04
CA ALA A 81 28.02 5.95 -13.49
C ALA A 81 29.36 6.29 -14.16
N PRO A 82 29.52 7.49 -14.77
CA PRO A 82 30.79 7.88 -15.35
C PRO A 82 31.85 7.96 -14.25
N ALA A 83 32.91 7.17 -14.39
CA ALA A 83 34.08 7.27 -13.53
C ALA A 83 34.63 8.70 -13.66
N SER A 84 34.57 9.46 -12.56
CA SER A 84 35.23 10.75 -12.40
C SER A 84 36.55 10.55 -11.69
#